data_AF-A0A1Q9BYN9-F1
#
_entry.id   AF-A0A1Q9BYN9-F1
#
_cell.length_a   1.000
_cell.length_b   1.000
_cell.length_c   1.000
_cell.angle_alpha   90.00
_cell.angle_beta   90.00
_cell.angle_gamma   90.00
#
_symmetry.space_group_name_H-M   'P 1'
#
loop_
_entity.id
_entity.type
_entity.pdbx_description
1 polymer ?
#
loop_
_entity_poly.entity_id
_entity_poly.type
_entity_poly.pdbx_seq_one_letter_code
_entity_poly.pdbx_strand_id
1 'polypeptide(L)'
;MAMDKVENPFRVKARVIAALVLRESRVTFGSVKMGYFWAIFEPVLGTALLTLIFSFVTRHPPIGTSFPLFFATGILTFQLYQKLSSSLMAVFEANRGLMAYPLVKETDVVIARFLLIVMTYLFIFIIFFAGLILIGEAGFPRRLDQVIFAIAAMALLGLGAGLTNAIIFLLWPTWRRIEAVITRPLFFISGIFFIPDLFPPHIRYWLSWNPMLHAIDWVRVGYYPNYRSSTLDLGYLWLYIGILLVVAFGAVVIDNLSLDLPSDRNIAILGRNGAGKSTLMRLIAGAELPDEGRIIRRGKVSWPLGFAGGFNGSMTGIENARFVARMYGEDTERVVEFVEDFSELGQSMQLPINTYSSGMKARLAFGVSMAIDFSYYLIDEITAVGDDRFKRKCDEVFQKKIETSKIIMISHSIATIRKFCQSGCFMDDGRLYYYEDVEAAIEAHTRAQS
;
A
#
# COMPACT_ATOMS: atom_id res chain seq x y z
N MET A 1 7.71 18.74 -31.25
CA MET A 1 6.79 18.93 -30.10
C MET A 1 5.76 17.82 -30.12
N ALA A 2 5.99 16.73 -29.37
CA ALA A 2 4.94 15.72 -29.17
C ALA A 2 3.97 16.27 -28.12
N MET A 3 2.66 16.22 -28.39
CA MET A 3 1.68 16.39 -27.31
C MET A 3 1.80 15.17 -26.40
N ASP A 4 2.02 15.40 -25.09
CA ASP A 4 1.88 14.36 -24.07
C ASP A 4 0.47 13.76 -24.22
N LYS A 5 0.38 12.53 -24.73
CA LYS A 5 -0.90 11.82 -24.84
C LYS A 5 -1.38 11.54 -23.43
N VAL A 6 -2.33 12.36 -22.96
CA VAL A 6 -2.96 12.24 -21.64
C VAL A 6 -3.41 10.79 -21.46
N GLU A 7 -2.64 10.03 -20.69
CA GLU A 7 -2.81 8.59 -20.64
C GLU A 7 -4.09 8.26 -19.86
N ASN A 8 -4.84 7.27 -20.35
CA ASN A 8 -6.14 6.92 -19.78
C ASN A 8 -6.00 6.64 -18.27
N PRO A 9 -6.68 7.39 -17.38
CA PRO A 9 -6.49 7.27 -15.93
C PRO A 9 -6.73 5.86 -15.38
N PHE A 10 -7.61 5.08 -15.99
CA PHE A 10 -7.83 3.68 -15.61
C PHE A 10 -6.64 2.78 -15.97
N ARG A 11 -5.95 3.03 -17.09
CA ARG A 11 -4.71 2.31 -17.45
C ARG A 11 -3.57 2.65 -16.49
N VAL A 12 -3.43 3.94 -16.13
CA VAL A 12 -2.45 4.39 -15.13
C VAL A 12 -2.73 3.74 -13.77
N LYS A 13 -3.96 3.82 -13.26
CA LYS A 13 -4.34 3.19 -11.98
C LYS A 13 -4.14 1.67 -11.98
N ALA A 14 -4.53 0.98 -13.07
CA ALA A 14 -4.31 -0.46 -13.19
C ALA A 14 -2.81 -0.84 -13.20
N ARG A 15 -1.98 -0.05 -13.90
CA ARG A 15 -0.51 -0.22 -13.93
C ARG A 15 0.09 -0.01 -12.54
N VAL A 16 -0.30 1.03 -11.82
CA VAL A 16 0.17 1.32 -10.45
C VAL A 16 -0.20 0.18 -9.51
N ILE A 17 -1.47 -0.26 -9.50
CA ILE A 17 -1.92 -1.38 -8.67
C ILE A 17 -1.17 -2.67 -9.01
N ALA A 18 -0.95 -2.97 -10.30
CA ALA A 18 -0.16 -4.14 -10.71
C ALA A 18 1.31 -4.05 -10.25
N ALA A 19 1.95 -2.89 -10.35
CA ALA A 19 3.30 -2.67 -9.85
C ALA A 19 3.39 -2.83 -8.31
N LEU A 20 2.38 -2.34 -7.58
CA LEU A 20 2.26 -2.51 -6.13
C LEU A 20 2.07 -3.99 -5.74
N VAL A 21 1.16 -4.73 -6.40
CA VAL A 21 0.94 -6.16 -6.16
C VAL A 21 2.22 -6.97 -6.41
N LEU A 22 2.95 -6.69 -7.50
CA LEU A 22 4.22 -7.34 -7.81
C LEU A 22 5.31 -7.01 -6.75
N ARG A 23 5.37 -5.76 -6.26
CA ARG A 23 6.25 -5.36 -5.16
C ARG A 23 5.90 -6.10 -3.88
N GLU A 24 4.65 -6.06 -3.42
CA GLU A 24 4.23 -6.71 -2.17
C GLU A 24 4.43 -8.23 -2.22
N SER A 25 4.18 -8.87 -3.37
CA SER A 25 4.46 -10.28 -3.61
C SER A 25 5.96 -10.60 -3.49
N ARG A 26 6.84 -9.80 -4.13
CA ARG A 26 8.30 -9.96 -4.02
C ARG A 26 8.80 -9.78 -2.59
N VAL A 27 8.26 -8.81 -1.85
CA VAL A 27 8.60 -8.55 -0.44
C VAL A 27 8.15 -9.69 0.48
N THR A 28 6.93 -10.19 0.28
CA THR A 28 6.28 -11.18 1.15
C THR A 28 6.83 -12.59 0.95
N PHE A 29 7.02 -13.01 -0.31
CA PHE A 29 7.39 -14.40 -0.64
C PHE A 29 8.82 -14.55 -1.19
N GLY A 30 9.45 -13.46 -1.62
CA GLY A 30 10.72 -13.50 -2.36
C GLY A 30 11.99 -13.38 -1.52
N SER A 31 11.88 -12.93 -0.27
CA SER A 31 13.00 -12.74 0.66
C SER A 31 13.58 -14.06 1.21
N VAL A 32 12.82 -15.16 1.12
CA VAL A 32 13.23 -16.51 1.53
C VAL A 32 12.97 -17.47 0.38
N LYS A 33 13.92 -18.37 0.08
CA LYS A 33 13.81 -19.35 -1.04
C LYS A 33 12.55 -20.25 -1.00
N MET A 34 11.89 -20.33 0.16
CA MET A 34 10.69 -21.14 0.42
C MET A 34 9.48 -20.29 0.87
N GLY A 35 9.45 -18.98 0.62
CA GLY A 35 8.40 -18.09 1.12
C GLY A 35 6.97 -18.48 0.69
N TYR A 36 6.78 -18.84 -0.59
CA TYR A 36 5.51 -19.36 -1.10
C TYR A 36 5.11 -20.70 -0.47
N PHE A 37 6.09 -21.59 -0.23
CA PHE A 37 5.84 -22.87 0.43
C PHE A 37 5.35 -22.66 1.86
N TRP A 38 6.02 -21.79 2.63
CA TRP A 38 5.64 -21.51 4.02
C TRP A 38 4.22 -20.97 4.15
N ALA A 39 3.81 -20.07 3.25
CA ALA A 39 2.46 -19.50 3.23
C ALA A 39 1.33 -20.52 3.05
N ILE A 40 1.61 -21.68 2.42
CA ILE A 40 0.67 -22.80 2.31
C ILE A 40 0.85 -23.77 3.50
N PHE A 41 2.09 -24.00 3.92
CA PHE A 41 2.46 -24.99 4.93
C PHE A 41 2.01 -24.62 6.35
N GLU A 42 2.04 -23.34 6.73
CA GLU A 42 1.59 -22.87 8.04
C GLU A 42 0.07 -23.13 8.29
N PRO A 43 -0.86 -22.77 7.38
CA PRO A 43 -2.26 -23.19 7.45
C PRO A 43 -2.48 -24.72 7.46
N VAL A 44 -1.67 -25.46 6.69
CA VAL A 44 -1.72 -26.94 6.67
C VAL A 44 -1.36 -27.52 8.03
N LEU A 45 -0.22 -27.12 8.60
CA LEU A 45 0.22 -27.57 9.92
C LEU A 45 -0.77 -27.21 11.02
N GLY A 46 -1.32 -25.98 11.02
CA GLY A 46 -2.33 -25.57 12.01
C GLY A 46 -3.58 -26.45 11.97
N THR A 47 -4.07 -26.75 10.77
CA THR A 47 -5.27 -27.59 10.56
C THR A 47 -5.00 -29.06 10.91
N ALA A 48 -3.82 -29.58 10.55
CA ALA A 48 -3.41 -30.95 10.85
C ALA A 48 -3.14 -31.16 12.36
N LEU A 49 -2.52 -30.19 13.04
CA LEU A 49 -2.26 -30.24 14.48
C LEU A 49 -3.57 -30.20 15.28
N LEU A 50 -4.50 -29.32 14.94
CA LEU A 50 -5.81 -29.26 15.60
C LEU A 50 -6.66 -30.50 15.30
N THR A 51 -6.61 -31.03 14.08
CA THR A 51 -7.18 -32.33 13.74
C THR A 51 -6.64 -33.44 14.65
N LEU A 52 -5.30 -33.54 14.77
CA LEU A 52 -4.65 -34.55 15.59
C LEU A 52 -5.07 -34.45 17.06
N ILE A 53 -5.00 -33.25 17.65
CA ILE A 53 -5.42 -32.99 19.04
C ILE A 53 -6.87 -33.40 19.26
N PHE A 54 -7.80 -32.93 18.42
CA PHE A 54 -9.23 -33.23 18.61
C PHE A 54 -9.59 -34.68 18.29
N SER A 55 -8.82 -35.41 17.49
CA SER A 55 -9.02 -36.86 17.30
C SER A 55 -8.76 -37.68 18.57
N PHE A 56 -7.92 -37.18 19.49
CA PHE A 56 -7.73 -37.79 20.82
C PHE A 56 -8.78 -37.33 21.84
N VAL A 57 -9.28 -36.09 21.74
CA VAL A 57 -10.25 -35.52 22.70
C VAL A 57 -11.69 -35.93 22.38
N THR A 58 -12.03 -36.09 21.10
CA THR A 58 -13.39 -36.33 20.61
C THR A 58 -13.40 -37.43 19.54
N ARG A 59 -14.38 -38.35 19.61
CA ARG A 59 -14.46 -39.48 18.66
C ARG A 59 -14.95 -39.10 17.27
N HIS A 60 -15.71 -38.01 17.15
CA HIS A 60 -16.29 -37.51 15.90
C HIS A 60 -16.26 -35.99 15.89
N PRO A 61 -16.14 -35.32 14.71
CA PRO A 61 -16.21 -33.87 14.61
C PRO A 61 -17.63 -33.36 14.93
N PRO A 62 -17.80 -32.08 15.28
CA PRO A 62 -19.12 -31.50 15.58
C PRO A 62 -20.14 -31.59 14.42
N ILE A 63 -19.69 -31.73 13.17
CA ILE A 63 -20.55 -32.12 12.03
C ILE A 63 -19.75 -32.86 10.95
N GLY A 64 -20.42 -33.81 10.29
CA GLY A 64 -19.85 -34.64 9.24
C GLY A 64 -18.96 -35.76 9.79
N THR A 65 -18.04 -36.23 8.95
CA THR A 65 -17.18 -37.40 9.22
C THR A 65 -15.70 -37.04 9.32
N SER A 66 -15.28 -35.87 8.82
CA SER A 66 -13.89 -35.44 8.73
C SER A 66 -13.58 -34.27 9.66
N PHE A 67 -12.62 -34.49 10.57
CA PHE A 67 -12.00 -33.42 11.36
C PHE A 67 -11.22 -32.42 10.49
N PRO A 68 -10.37 -32.85 9.52
CA PRO A 68 -9.72 -31.94 8.57
C PRO A 68 -10.68 -30.97 7.89
N LEU A 69 -11.82 -31.45 7.38
CA LEU A 69 -12.83 -30.63 6.71
C LEU A 69 -13.49 -29.63 7.67
N PHE A 70 -13.84 -30.08 8.88
CA PHE A 70 -14.46 -29.25 9.90
C PHE A 70 -13.55 -28.10 10.35
N PHE A 71 -12.26 -28.38 10.54
CA PHE A 71 -11.30 -27.36 10.93
C PHE A 71 -10.90 -26.45 9.78
N ALA A 72 -10.72 -26.96 8.55
CA ALA A 72 -10.36 -26.14 7.39
C ALA A 72 -11.42 -25.07 7.09
N THR A 73 -12.70 -25.42 7.15
CA THR A 73 -13.81 -24.47 6.92
C THR A 73 -13.89 -23.36 7.96
N GLY A 74 -13.37 -23.56 9.18
CA GLY A 74 -13.24 -22.52 10.19
C GLY A 74 -11.91 -21.74 10.12
N ILE A 75 -10.79 -22.45 10.20
CA ILE A 75 -9.44 -21.89 10.33
C ILE A 75 -9.07 -21.03 9.13
N LEU A 76 -9.20 -21.53 7.90
CA LEU A 76 -8.76 -20.81 6.69
C LEU A 76 -9.59 -19.54 6.48
N THR A 77 -10.89 -19.61 6.79
CA THR A 77 -11.85 -18.51 6.72
C THR A 77 -11.54 -17.44 7.78
N PHE A 78 -11.21 -17.84 9.02
CA PHE A 78 -10.77 -16.91 10.07
C PHE A 78 -9.40 -16.29 9.76
N GLN A 79 -8.44 -17.06 9.26
CA GLN A 79 -7.11 -16.58 8.91
C GLN A 79 -7.15 -15.55 7.78
N LEU A 80 -8.04 -15.69 6.79
CA LEU A 80 -8.30 -14.67 5.78
C LEU A 80 -8.70 -13.33 6.42
N TYR A 81 -9.70 -13.34 7.30
CA TYR A 81 -10.12 -12.14 8.04
C TYR A 81 -8.98 -11.56 8.89
N GLN A 82 -8.30 -12.39 9.67
CA GLN A 82 -7.23 -11.95 10.57
C GLN A 82 -6.05 -11.34 9.79
N LYS A 83 -5.68 -11.93 8.64
CA LYS A 83 -4.62 -11.40 7.76
C LYS A 83 -5.03 -10.09 7.10
N LEU A 84 -6.28 -9.97 6.64
CA LEU A 84 -6.78 -8.72 6.08
C LEU A 84 -6.83 -7.60 7.13
N SER A 85 -7.49 -7.82 8.28
CA SER A 85 -7.60 -6.83 9.36
C SER A 85 -6.22 -6.30 9.79
N SER A 86 -5.32 -7.21 10.18
CA SER A 86 -4.00 -6.83 10.71
C SER A 86 -3.07 -6.20 9.66
N SER A 87 -3.10 -6.69 8.42
CA SER A 87 -2.22 -6.17 7.34
C SER A 87 -2.72 -4.85 6.76
N LEU A 88 -4.05 -4.60 6.79
CA LEU A 88 -4.64 -3.33 6.40
C LEU A 88 -4.55 -2.27 7.51
N MET A 89 -4.68 -2.64 8.79
CA MET A 89 -4.42 -1.74 9.94
C MET A 89 -3.04 -1.06 9.86
N ALA A 90 -2.05 -1.75 9.29
CA ALA A 90 -0.67 -1.26 9.14
C ALA A 90 -0.34 -0.72 7.73
N VAL A 91 -1.28 -0.67 6.78
CA VAL A 91 -0.97 -0.46 5.36
C VAL A 91 -0.36 0.91 5.05
N PHE A 92 -0.89 1.96 5.70
CA PHE A 92 -0.45 3.35 5.48
C PHE A 92 0.92 3.62 6.12
N GLU A 93 1.13 3.19 7.37
CA GLU A 93 2.44 3.28 8.05
C GLU A 93 3.52 2.54 7.26
N ALA A 94 3.26 1.28 6.87
CA ALA A 94 4.23 0.43 6.17
C ALA A 94 4.56 0.88 4.73
N ASN A 95 3.75 1.75 4.14
CA ASN A 95 3.94 2.25 2.77
C ASN A 95 3.97 3.78 2.66
N ARG A 96 4.13 4.53 3.77
CA ARG A 96 4.19 6.00 3.77
C ARG A 96 5.23 6.56 2.79
N GLY A 97 6.36 5.86 2.63
CA GLY A 97 7.39 6.21 1.66
C GLY A 97 6.97 6.06 0.19
N LEU A 98 5.99 5.20 -0.13
CA LEU A 98 5.46 5.07 -1.49
C LEU A 98 4.51 6.19 -1.89
N MET A 99 3.80 6.78 -0.91
CA MET A 99 2.87 7.89 -1.17
C MET A 99 3.59 9.04 -1.86
N ALA A 100 4.89 9.23 -1.56
CA ALA A 100 5.77 10.21 -2.18
C ALA A 100 5.88 10.15 -3.72
N TYR A 101 5.42 9.08 -4.37
CA TYR A 101 5.30 9.00 -5.82
C TYR A 101 3.93 9.53 -6.30
N PRO A 102 3.85 10.59 -7.14
CA PRO A 102 2.58 11.21 -7.57
C PRO A 102 1.51 10.30 -8.18
N LEU A 103 1.89 9.08 -8.58
CA LEU A 103 1.00 8.08 -9.16
C LEU A 103 0.35 7.14 -8.12
N VAL A 104 0.85 7.10 -6.87
CA VAL A 104 0.40 6.16 -5.83
C VAL A 104 -0.57 6.85 -4.88
N LYS A 105 -1.85 6.48 -4.92
CA LYS A 105 -2.83 6.91 -3.91
C LYS A 105 -2.93 5.89 -2.80
N GLU A 106 -3.36 6.34 -1.62
CA GLU A 106 -3.67 5.48 -0.47
C GLU A 106 -4.60 4.32 -0.85
N THR A 107 -5.65 4.62 -1.62
CA THR A 107 -6.58 3.60 -2.14
C THR A 107 -5.91 2.53 -3.00
N ASP A 108 -4.83 2.85 -3.72
CA ASP A 108 -4.15 1.91 -4.61
C ASP A 108 -3.31 0.91 -3.82
N VAL A 109 -2.72 1.35 -2.70
CA VAL A 109 -2.01 0.48 -1.75
C VAL A 109 -2.99 -0.43 -1.01
N VAL A 110 -4.13 0.10 -0.56
CA VAL A 110 -5.22 -0.69 0.05
C VAL A 110 -5.72 -1.77 -0.91
N ILE A 111 -6.04 -1.38 -2.16
CA ILE A 111 -6.52 -2.33 -3.18
C ILE A 111 -5.47 -3.37 -3.52
N ALA A 112 -4.20 -2.99 -3.74
CA ALA A 112 -3.13 -3.92 -4.04
C ALA A 112 -2.95 -4.97 -2.92
N ARG A 113 -2.94 -4.53 -1.66
CA ARG A 113 -2.80 -5.41 -0.49
C ARG A 113 -4.01 -6.32 -0.30
N PHE A 114 -5.23 -5.79 -0.44
CA PHE A 114 -6.48 -6.55 -0.39
C PHE A 114 -6.48 -7.66 -1.46
N LEU A 115 -6.21 -7.31 -2.72
CA LEU A 115 -6.16 -8.25 -3.83
C LEU A 115 -5.09 -9.33 -3.63
N LEU A 116 -3.87 -8.96 -3.22
CA LEU A 116 -2.80 -9.92 -2.99
C LEU A 116 -3.14 -10.93 -1.89
N ILE A 117 -3.71 -10.47 -0.76
CA ILE A 117 -4.13 -11.35 0.34
C ILE A 117 -5.30 -12.24 -0.10
N VAL A 118 -6.34 -11.69 -0.73
CA VAL A 118 -7.49 -12.49 -1.22
C VAL A 118 -7.06 -13.53 -2.24
N MET A 119 -6.22 -13.18 -3.22
CA MET A 119 -5.69 -14.14 -4.20
C MET A 119 -4.84 -15.23 -3.54
N THR A 120 -3.98 -14.86 -2.57
CA THR A 120 -3.16 -15.81 -1.81
C THR A 120 -4.03 -16.80 -1.04
N TYR A 121 -5.06 -16.32 -0.33
CA TYR A 121 -5.95 -17.19 0.42
C TYR A 121 -6.83 -18.04 -0.50
N LEU A 122 -7.37 -17.51 -1.60
CA LEU A 122 -8.10 -18.31 -2.59
C LEU A 122 -7.23 -19.46 -3.14
N PHE A 123 -5.95 -19.21 -3.39
CA PHE A 123 -5.00 -20.25 -3.81
C PHE A 123 -4.75 -21.29 -2.70
N ILE A 124 -4.60 -20.87 -1.44
CA ILE A 124 -4.50 -21.77 -0.28
C ILE A 124 -5.79 -22.60 -0.12
N PHE A 125 -6.97 -22.00 -0.23
CA PHE A 125 -8.26 -22.69 -0.21
C PHE A 125 -8.34 -23.75 -1.32
N ILE A 126 -8.02 -23.40 -2.56
CA ILE A 126 -8.04 -24.33 -3.70
C ILE A 126 -7.09 -25.52 -3.45
N ILE A 127 -5.84 -25.27 -3.09
CA ILE A 127 -4.85 -26.33 -2.84
C ILE A 127 -5.26 -27.19 -1.64
N PHE A 128 -5.69 -26.58 -0.53
CA PHE A 128 -5.99 -27.31 0.70
C PHE A 128 -7.21 -28.22 0.53
N PHE A 129 -8.31 -27.71 -0.01
CA PHE A 129 -9.52 -28.51 -0.22
C PHE A 129 -9.36 -29.52 -1.36
N ALA A 130 -8.58 -29.23 -2.41
CA ALA A 130 -8.20 -30.26 -3.39
C ALA A 130 -7.38 -31.38 -2.73
N GLY A 131 -6.45 -31.05 -1.84
CA GLY A 131 -5.71 -32.02 -1.02
C GLY A 131 -6.64 -32.90 -0.18
N LEU A 132 -7.61 -32.32 0.54
CA LEU A 132 -8.59 -33.08 1.31
C LEU A 132 -9.46 -34.00 0.43
N ILE A 133 -9.84 -33.57 -0.77
CA ILE A 133 -10.61 -34.39 -1.71
C ILE A 133 -9.77 -35.57 -2.22
N LEU A 134 -8.49 -35.36 -2.54
CA LEU A 134 -7.58 -36.41 -3.02
C LEU A 134 -7.30 -37.51 -1.98
N ILE A 135 -7.30 -37.18 -0.69
CA ILE A 135 -7.15 -38.16 0.41
C ILE A 135 -8.50 -38.76 0.88
N GLY A 136 -9.63 -38.37 0.28
CA GLY A 136 -10.96 -38.88 0.65
C GLY A 136 -11.60 -38.26 1.89
N GLU A 137 -10.94 -37.28 2.53
CA GLU A 137 -11.44 -36.57 3.72
C GLU A 137 -12.53 -35.53 3.40
N ALA A 138 -12.60 -35.05 2.15
CA ALA A 138 -13.61 -34.08 1.73
C ALA A 138 -14.33 -34.47 0.43
N GLY A 139 -15.59 -34.03 0.32
CA GLY A 139 -16.29 -33.92 -0.95
C GLY A 139 -16.24 -32.50 -1.51
N PHE A 140 -16.54 -32.35 -2.80
CA PHE A 140 -16.71 -31.04 -3.43
C PHE A 140 -17.87 -30.25 -2.75
N PRO A 141 -17.79 -28.91 -2.62
CA PRO A 141 -18.86 -28.09 -2.06
C PRO A 141 -20.23 -28.39 -2.68
N ARG A 142 -21.24 -28.67 -1.85
CA ARG A 142 -22.60 -28.92 -2.33
C ARG A 142 -23.31 -27.65 -2.82
N ARG A 143 -22.91 -26.50 -2.29
CA ARG A 143 -23.33 -25.16 -2.73
C ARG A 143 -22.11 -24.25 -2.85
N LEU A 144 -21.41 -24.36 -3.99
CA LEU A 144 -20.19 -23.59 -4.28
C LEU A 144 -20.43 -22.07 -4.27
N ASP A 145 -21.61 -21.65 -4.71
CA ASP A 145 -22.12 -20.28 -4.64
C ASP A 145 -22.08 -19.72 -3.20
N GLN A 146 -22.61 -20.48 -2.23
CA GLN A 146 -22.62 -20.07 -0.82
C GLN A 146 -21.21 -19.97 -0.25
N VAL A 147 -20.30 -20.88 -0.62
CA VAL A 147 -18.89 -20.82 -0.21
C VAL A 147 -18.20 -19.57 -0.79
N ILE A 148 -18.42 -19.26 -2.08
CA ILE A 148 -17.85 -18.06 -2.72
C ILE A 148 -18.39 -16.79 -2.07
N PHE A 149 -19.69 -16.68 -1.84
CA PHE A 149 -20.29 -15.50 -1.20
C PHE A 149 -19.84 -15.35 0.26
N ALA A 150 -19.70 -16.44 1.02
CA ALA A 150 -19.18 -16.40 2.39
C ALA A 150 -17.71 -15.97 2.46
N ILE A 151 -16.86 -16.45 1.55
CA ILE A 151 -15.45 -16.01 1.44
C ILE A 151 -15.38 -14.53 1.02
N ALA A 152 -16.22 -14.08 0.09
CA ALA A 152 -16.29 -12.68 -0.32
C ALA A 152 -16.77 -11.77 0.83
N ALA A 153 -17.79 -12.17 1.58
CA ALA A 153 -18.26 -11.45 2.75
C ALA A 153 -17.19 -11.38 3.85
N MET A 154 -16.47 -12.48 4.12
CA MET A 154 -15.35 -12.50 5.06
C MET A 154 -14.19 -11.60 4.62
N ALA A 155 -13.91 -11.52 3.31
CA ALA A 155 -12.92 -10.61 2.77
C ALA A 155 -13.34 -9.14 2.95
N LEU A 156 -14.60 -8.79 2.66
CA LEU A 156 -15.14 -7.44 2.85
C LEU A 156 -15.22 -7.04 4.33
N LEU A 157 -15.52 -7.99 5.21
CA LEU A 157 -15.46 -7.82 6.67
C LEU A 157 -14.03 -7.53 7.14
N GLY A 158 -13.03 -8.26 6.62
CA GLY A 158 -11.61 -8.01 6.89
C GLY A 158 -11.10 -6.68 6.33
N LEU A 159 -11.64 -6.22 5.20
CA LEU A 159 -11.37 -4.91 4.61
C LEU A 159 -11.92 -3.77 5.49
N GLY A 160 -13.20 -3.83 5.84
CA GLY A 160 -13.84 -2.83 6.69
C GLY A 160 -13.21 -2.76 8.08
N ALA A 161 -12.99 -3.91 8.72
CA ALA A 161 -12.35 -3.99 10.04
C ALA A 161 -10.90 -3.48 9.97
N GLY A 162 -10.14 -3.85 8.95
CA GLY A 162 -8.76 -3.42 8.77
C GLY A 162 -8.59 -1.92 8.55
N LEU A 163 -9.48 -1.30 7.76
CA LEU A 163 -9.48 0.16 7.56
C LEU A 163 -9.98 0.91 8.80
N THR A 164 -11.02 0.44 9.47
CA THR A 164 -11.47 1.00 10.75
C THR A 164 -10.35 0.93 11.80
N ASN A 165 -9.66 -0.21 11.89
CA ASN A 165 -8.49 -0.38 12.75
C ASN A 165 -7.31 0.52 12.35
N ALA A 166 -7.13 0.84 11.06
CA ALA A 166 -6.11 1.80 10.61
C ALA A 166 -6.40 3.22 11.11
N ILE A 167 -7.67 3.66 11.05
CA ILE A 167 -8.11 4.97 11.58
C ILE A 167 -7.94 5.02 13.11
N ILE A 168 -8.37 3.99 13.83
CA ILE A 168 -8.19 3.93 15.30
C ILE A 168 -6.69 3.90 15.66
N PHE A 169 -5.86 3.19 14.91
CA PHE A 169 -4.40 3.16 15.11
C PHE A 169 -3.72 4.51 14.82
N LEU A 170 -4.21 5.27 13.83
CA LEU A 170 -3.74 6.63 13.54
C LEU A 170 -4.04 7.60 14.69
N LEU A 171 -5.24 7.50 15.28
CA LEU A 171 -5.65 8.30 16.44
C LEU A 171 -5.01 7.82 17.75
N TRP A 172 -4.76 6.52 17.90
CA TRP A 172 -4.22 5.90 19.10
C TRP A 172 -3.24 4.75 18.78
N PRO A 173 -1.93 5.03 18.67
CA PRO A 173 -0.93 4.02 18.27
C PRO A 173 -0.84 2.79 19.18
N THR A 174 -1.31 2.86 20.43
CA THR A 174 -1.39 1.71 21.34
C THR A 174 -2.42 0.66 20.89
N TRP A 175 -3.38 1.04 20.03
CA TRP A 175 -4.46 0.16 19.54
C TRP A 175 -3.95 -1.17 18.97
N ARG A 176 -2.80 -1.18 18.28
CA ARG A 176 -2.16 -2.40 17.74
C ARG A 176 -1.87 -3.47 18.81
N ARG A 177 -1.65 -3.08 20.07
CA ARG A 177 -1.50 -4.03 21.20
C ARG A 177 -2.84 -4.53 21.74
N ILE A 178 -3.88 -3.70 21.66
CA ILE A 178 -5.23 -3.99 22.15
C ILE A 178 -5.96 -4.91 21.17
N GLU A 179 -5.90 -4.63 19.88
CA GLU A 179 -6.41 -5.50 18.80
C GLU A 179 -5.79 -6.90 18.86
N ALA A 180 -4.47 -6.99 19.09
CA ALA A 180 -3.74 -8.24 19.26
C ALA A 180 -4.05 -9.02 20.56
N VAL A 181 -4.83 -8.44 21.48
CA VAL A 181 -5.42 -9.11 22.65
C VAL A 181 -6.86 -9.50 22.36
N ILE A 182 -7.68 -8.59 21.81
CA ILE A 182 -9.09 -8.82 21.46
C ILE A 182 -9.26 -9.95 20.44
N THR A 183 -8.36 -10.05 19.45
CA THR A 183 -8.39 -11.10 18.42
C THR A 183 -8.12 -12.51 18.96
N ARG A 184 -7.57 -12.67 20.17
CA ARG A 184 -7.25 -14.00 20.74
C ARG A 184 -8.50 -14.76 21.24
N PRO A 185 -9.37 -14.20 22.11
CA PRO A 185 -10.69 -14.80 22.38
C PRO A 185 -11.51 -15.01 21.10
N LEU A 186 -11.42 -14.07 20.16
CA LEU A 186 -12.19 -14.03 18.92
C LEU A 186 -11.99 -15.30 18.07
N PHE A 187 -10.76 -15.83 18.01
CA PHE A 187 -10.46 -17.13 17.38
C PHE A 187 -11.30 -18.28 17.95
N PHE A 188 -11.45 -18.35 19.27
CA PHE A 188 -12.23 -19.41 19.92
C PHE A 188 -13.75 -19.21 19.73
N ILE A 189 -14.26 -17.97 19.88
CA ILE A 189 -15.71 -17.69 19.78
C ILE A 189 -16.25 -17.53 18.35
N SER A 190 -15.40 -17.62 17.32
CA SER A 190 -15.82 -17.59 15.90
C SER A 190 -16.22 -18.96 15.35
N GLY A 191 -16.58 -19.91 16.22
CA GLY A 191 -17.11 -21.22 15.80
C GLY A 191 -16.09 -22.16 15.16
N ILE A 192 -14.79 -21.85 15.20
CA ILE A 192 -13.75 -22.72 14.62
C ILE A 192 -13.81 -24.13 15.24
N PHE A 193 -14.06 -24.21 16.55
CA PHE A 193 -14.08 -25.47 17.32
C PHE A 193 -15.48 -26.07 17.54
N PHE A 194 -16.55 -25.36 17.19
CA PHE A 194 -17.92 -25.72 17.59
C PHE A 194 -18.97 -25.29 16.55
N ILE A 195 -20.22 -25.67 16.78
CA ILE A 195 -21.37 -25.21 15.99
C ILE A 195 -22.34 -24.48 16.93
N PRO A 196 -22.79 -23.24 16.60
CA PRO A 196 -23.66 -22.45 17.48
C PRO A 196 -24.96 -23.16 17.87
N ASP A 197 -25.49 -23.99 16.98
CA ASP A 197 -26.73 -24.72 17.19
C ASP A 197 -26.64 -25.81 18.28
N LEU A 198 -25.42 -26.19 18.71
CA LEU A 198 -25.18 -27.09 19.84
C LEU A 198 -25.30 -26.39 21.21
N PHE A 199 -25.27 -25.05 21.26
CA PHE A 199 -25.34 -24.29 22.51
C PHE A 199 -26.77 -23.90 22.89
N PRO A 200 -27.08 -23.77 24.19
CA PRO A 200 -28.34 -23.19 24.66
C PRO A 200 -28.63 -21.79 24.06
N PRO A 201 -29.91 -21.40 23.90
CA PRO A 201 -30.28 -20.14 23.23
C PRO A 201 -29.62 -18.89 23.82
N HIS A 202 -29.40 -18.85 25.14
CA HIS A 202 -28.77 -17.70 25.80
C HIS A 202 -27.29 -17.54 25.46
N ILE A 203 -26.53 -18.64 25.28
CA ILE A 203 -25.13 -18.59 24.79
C ILE A 203 -25.12 -18.27 23.28
N ARG A 204 -26.04 -18.87 22.52
CA ARG A 204 -26.19 -18.63 21.07
C ARG A 204 -26.44 -17.16 20.76
N TYR A 205 -27.27 -16.47 21.56
CA TYR A 205 -27.54 -15.05 21.45
C TYR A 205 -26.27 -14.18 21.62
N TRP A 206 -25.40 -14.49 22.60
CA TRP A 206 -24.13 -13.75 22.74
C TRP A 206 -23.14 -14.05 21.62
N LEU A 207 -23.13 -15.30 21.13
CA LEU A 207 -22.29 -15.71 20.01
C LEU A 207 -22.72 -15.09 18.68
N SER A 208 -24.01 -14.85 18.44
CA SER A 208 -24.52 -14.25 17.20
C SER A 208 -24.16 -12.76 17.01
N TRP A 209 -23.57 -12.10 18.01
CA TRP A 209 -22.97 -10.76 17.88
C TRP A 209 -21.57 -10.79 17.25
N ASN A 210 -21.05 -11.97 16.90
CA ASN A 210 -19.76 -12.13 16.21
C ASN A 210 -19.98 -12.27 14.69
N PRO A 211 -19.67 -11.26 13.85
CA PRO A 211 -19.85 -11.35 12.40
C PRO A 211 -18.96 -12.41 11.71
N MET A 212 -17.79 -12.72 12.26
CA MET A 212 -16.93 -13.80 11.74
C MET A 212 -17.56 -15.18 11.96
N LEU A 213 -18.35 -15.34 13.02
CA LEU A 213 -19.10 -16.59 13.26
C LEU A 213 -20.07 -16.84 12.10
N HIS A 214 -20.89 -15.85 11.74
CA HIS A 214 -21.82 -15.93 10.61
C HIS A 214 -21.12 -16.30 9.31
N ALA A 215 -20.00 -15.66 8.98
CA ALA A 215 -19.26 -15.95 7.76
C ALA A 215 -18.65 -17.38 7.74
N ILE A 216 -18.12 -17.88 8.86
CA ILE A 216 -17.63 -19.26 8.99
C ILE A 216 -18.78 -20.27 8.89
N ASP A 217 -19.91 -19.98 9.53
CA ASP A 217 -21.08 -20.85 9.52
C ASP A 217 -21.75 -20.90 8.13
N TRP A 218 -21.69 -19.80 7.37
CA TRP A 218 -22.11 -19.74 5.98
C TRP A 218 -21.24 -20.60 5.04
N VAL A 219 -19.91 -20.64 5.25
CA VAL A 219 -19.03 -21.61 4.55
C VAL A 219 -19.47 -23.04 4.86
N ARG A 220 -19.81 -23.36 6.11
CA ARG A 220 -20.30 -24.69 6.50
C ARG A 220 -21.64 -25.05 5.87
N VAL A 221 -22.58 -24.09 5.78
CA VAL A 221 -23.83 -24.23 5.01
C VAL A 221 -23.55 -24.55 3.53
N GLY A 222 -22.44 -24.06 2.96
CA GLY A 222 -21.97 -24.41 1.61
C GLY A 222 -21.44 -25.84 1.45
N TYR A 223 -20.72 -26.37 2.45
CA TYR A 223 -20.11 -27.70 2.41
C TYR A 223 -21.03 -28.84 2.87
N TYR A 224 -21.76 -28.67 3.98
CA TYR A 224 -22.52 -29.74 4.63
C TYR A 224 -24.00 -29.72 4.19
N PRO A 225 -24.47 -30.68 3.36
CA PRO A 225 -25.80 -30.61 2.72
C PRO A 225 -26.96 -30.69 3.72
N ASN A 226 -26.78 -31.40 4.84
CA ASN A 226 -27.79 -31.53 5.89
C ASN A 226 -27.71 -30.39 6.92
N TYR A 227 -26.76 -29.45 6.79
CA TYR A 227 -26.62 -28.35 7.74
C TYR A 227 -27.53 -27.18 7.38
N ARG A 228 -28.35 -26.77 8.36
CA ARG A 228 -29.18 -25.57 8.34
C ARG A 228 -28.93 -24.83 9.64
N SER A 229 -28.11 -23.78 9.59
CA SER A 229 -27.86 -22.94 10.75
C SER A 229 -29.13 -22.26 11.22
N SER A 230 -29.37 -22.23 12.53
CA SER A 230 -30.39 -21.35 13.14
C SER A 230 -29.81 -20.02 13.61
N THR A 231 -28.49 -19.84 13.48
CA THR A 231 -27.75 -18.68 13.99
C THR A 231 -27.35 -17.71 12.87
N LEU A 232 -27.21 -18.19 11.63
CA LEU A 232 -26.78 -17.42 10.47
C LEU A 232 -27.79 -16.32 10.07
N ASP A 233 -27.40 -15.06 10.27
CA ASP A 233 -28.11 -13.87 9.82
C ASP A 233 -27.27 -13.10 8.79
N LEU A 234 -27.66 -13.21 7.52
CA LEU A 234 -27.04 -12.50 6.41
C LEU A 234 -27.33 -11.00 6.44
N GLY A 235 -28.48 -10.58 6.97
CA GLY A 235 -28.86 -9.18 7.11
C GLY A 235 -27.96 -8.47 8.10
N TYR A 236 -27.76 -9.08 9.27
CA TYR A 236 -26.78 -8.63 10.27
C TYR A 236 -25.36 -8.55 9.70
N LEU A 237 -24.89 -9.61 9.03
CA LEU A 237 -23.54 -9.67 8.47
C LEU A 237 -23.30 -8.55 7.43
N TRP A 238 -24.20 -8.37 6.47
CA TRP A 238 -24.06 -7.32 5.45
C TRP A 238 -24.22 -5.91 6.01
N LEU A 239 -25.11 -5.70 6.99
CA LEU A 239 -25.24 -4.42 7.69
C LEU A 239 -23.95 -4.07 8.45
N TYR A 240 -23.35 -5.02 9.16
CA TYR A 240 -22.11 -4.82 9.91
C TYR A 240 -20.92 -4.49 8.98
N ILE A 241 -20.80 -5.21 7.86
CA ILE A 241 -19.82 -4.91 6.79
C ILE A 241 -20.04 -3.50 6.24
N GLY A 242 -21.30 -3.13 5.96
CA GLY A 242 -21.66 -1.79 5.47
C GLY A 242 -21.27 -0.68 6.44
N ILE A 243 -21.56 -0.85 7.74
CA ILE A 243 -21.18 0.11 8.80
C ILE A 243 -19.67 0.29 8.86
N LEU A 244 -18.89 -0.81 8.91
CA LEU A 244 -17.43 -0.72 8.95
C LEU A 244 -16.84 -0.04 7.71
N LEU A 245 -17.38 -0.31 6.52
CA LEU A 245 -16.94 0.36 5.29
C LEU A 245 -17.30 1.84 5.29
N VAL A 246 -18.49 2.24 5.77
CA VAL A 246 -18.87 3.66 5.87
C VAL A 246 -17.98 4.40 6.88
N VAL A 247 -17.73 3.82 8.05
CA VAL A 247 -16.81 4.38 9.07
C VAL A 247 -15.38 4.51 8.52
N ALA A 248 -14.95 3.59 7.65
CA ALA A 248 -13.65 3.62 6.99
C ALA A 248 -13.49 4.71 5.90
N PHE A 249 -14.56 5.39 5.47
CA PHE A 249 -14.54 6.33 4.34
C PHE A 249 -14.91 7.78 4.71
N GLY A 250 -14.89 8.17 6.00
CA GLY A 250 -15.36 9.49 6.46
C GLY A 250 -14.39 10.30 7.33
N ALA A 251 -13.49 11.08 6.71
CA ALA A 251 -12.85 12.28 7.30
C ALA A 251 -12.18 13.15 6.22
N VAL A 252 -12.61 14.41 6.05
CA VAL A 252 -12.01 15.44 5.18
C VAL A 252 -12.35 16.84 5.73
N VAL A 253 -11.33 17.70 5.84
CA VAL A 253 -11.26 19.17 6.12
C VAL A 253 -9.74 19.51 6.18
N ILE A 254 -9.14 20.68 5.88
CA ILE A 254 -9.48 22.07 5.46
C ILE A 254 -8.12 22.66 4.97
N ASP A 255 -7.94 23.65 4.08
CA ASP A 255 -8.76 24.80 3.61
C ASP A 255 -8.47 25.14 2.11
N ASN A 256 -9.02 26.26 1.64
CA ASN A 256 -9.00 26.81 0.29
C ASN A 256 -7.65 27.46 -0.14
N LEU A 257 -6.77 26.71 -0.82
CA LEU A 257 -5.67 27.25 -1.62
C LEU A 257 -5.91 27.04 -3.12
N SER A 258 -6.03 28.14 -3.88
CA SER A 258 -6.22 28.12 -5.34
C SER A 258 -5.05 28.79 -6.07
N LEU A 259 -4.44 28.08 -7.02
CA LEU A 259 -3.25 28.50 -7.78
C LEU A 259 -3.22 27.80 -9.15
N ASP A 260 -2.84 28.52 -10.21
CA ASP A 260 -2.39 27.91 -11.48
C ASP A 260 -0.90 28.25 -11.65
N LEU A 261 -0.08 27.26 -12.02
CA LEU A 261 1.37 27.42 -12.18
C LEU A 261 1.72 27.38 -13.68
N PRO A 262 2.47 28.36 -14.21
CA PRO A 262 2.74 28.45 -15.63
C PRO A 262 3.65 27.31 -16.12
N SER A 263 3.29 26.71 -17.25
CA SER A 263 3.98 25.55 -17.83
C SER A 263 5.17 25.89 -18.74
N ASP A 264 5.48 27.19 -18.93
CA ASP A 264 6.51 27.68 -19.86
C ASP A 264 7.89 27.88 -19.19
N ARG A 265 7.93 28.03 -17.87
CA ARG A 265 9.09 28.51 -17.10
C ARG A 265 9.42 27.65 -15.88
N ASN A 266 10.62 27.85 -15.33
CA ASN A 266 11.05 27.23 -14.08
C ASN A 266 10.69 28.14 -12.89
N ILE A 267 10.30 27.53 -11.78
CA ILE A 267 9.63 28.19 -10.66
C ILE A 267 10.36 27.90 -9.34
N ALA A 268 10.77 28.95 -8.64
CA ALA A 268 11.26 28.85 -7.27
C ALA A 268 10.11 28.86 -6.26
N ILE A 269 10.22 28.11 -5.16
CA ILE A 269 9.35 28.21 -3.98
C ILE A 269 10.17 28.74 -2.82
N LEU A 270 9.94 30.02 -2.49
CA LEU A 270 10.61 30.79 -1.45
C LEU A 270 9.67 30.98 -0.25
N GLY A 271 10.19 31.37 0.90
CA GLY A 271 9.39 31.51 2.12
C GLY A 271 10.18 31.20 3.39
N ARG A 272 9.65 31.62 4.54
CA ARG A 272 10.30 31.44 5.85
C ARG A 272 10.43 29.94 6.21
N ASN A 273 11.23 29.62 7.22
CA ASN A 273 11.26 28.27 7.78
C ASN A 273 9.96 28.03 8.57
N GLY A 274 9.37 26.85 8.41
CA GLY A 274 8.01 26.55 8.91
C GLY A 274 6.86 27.04 8.02
N ALA A 275 7.08 27.89 7.01
CA ALA A 275 6.01 28.49 6.17
C ALA A 275 5.24 27.51 5.25
N GLY A 276 5.48 26.20 5.33
CA GLY A 276 4.78 25.18 4.55
C GLY A 276 5.43 24.76 3.23
N LYS A 277 6.61 25.29 2.86
CA LYS A 277 7.29 25.03 1.57
C LYS A 277 7.31 23.54 1.17
N SER A 278 7.88 22.67 2.02
CA SER A 278 7.97 21.23 1.73
C SER A 278 6.60 20.53 1.75
N THR A 279 5.61 21.04 2.49
CA THR A 279 4.21 20.56 2.42
C THR A 279 3.60 20.90 1.06
N LEU A 280 3.73 22.13 0.58
CA LEU A 280 3.32 22.52 -0.78
C LEU A 280 4.03 21.68 -1.84
N MET A 281 5.33 21.42 -1.67
CA MET A 281 6.05 20.55 -2.59
C MET A 281 5.55 19.11 -2.54
N ARG A 282 5.21 18.56 -1.37
CA ARG A 282 4.57 17.24 -1.26
C ARG A 282 3.19 17.20 -1.92
N LEU A 283 2.38 18.25 -1.73
CA LEU A 283 1.10 18.43 -2.42
C LEU A 283 1.27 18.47 -3.94
N ILE A 284 2.22 19.27 -4.47
CA ILE A 284 2.57 19.29 -5.91
C ILE A 284 3.04 17.91 -6.38
N ALA A 285 3.90 17.25 -5.60
CA ALA A 285 4.37 15.88 -5.85
C ALA A 285 3.28 14.81 -5.71
N GLY A 286 2.08 15.12 -5.20
CA GLY A 286 1.08 14.11 -4.84
C GLY A 286 1.51 13.18 -3.70
N ALA A 287 2.62 13.51 -3.03
CA ALA A 287 3.18 12.85 -1.85
C ALA A 287 2.31 12.99 -0.60
N GLU A 288 1.44 13.99 -0.65
CA GLU A 288 0.43 14.36 0.32
C GLU A 288 -0.79 14.72 -0.54
N LEU A 289 -1.96 14.22 -0.19
CA LEU A 289 -3.21 14.62 -0.86
C LEU A 289 -3.68 15.94 -0.23
N PRO A 290 -4.26 16.87 -0.99
CA PRO A 290 -5.00 17.96 -0.39
C PRO A 290 -6.26 17.37 0.24
N ASP A 291 -6.60 17.78 1.47
CA ASP A 291 -7.80 17.31 2.15
C ASP A 291 -9.06 17.71 1.36
N GLU A 292 -9.11 18.95 0.87
CA GLU A 292 -10.15 19.46 -0.02
C GLU A 292 -9.61 20.04 -1.35
N GLY A 293 -10.49 20.13 -2.35
CA GLY A 293 -10.16 20.70 -3.67
C GLY A 293 -9.54 19.70 -4.65
N ARG A 294 -8.72 20.18 -5.60
CA ARG A 294 -8.06 19.34 -6.61
C ARG A 294 -6.77 19.95 -7.15
N ILE A 295 -5.69 19.17 -7.16
CA ILE A 295 -4.43 19.55 -7.83
C ILE A 295 -4.41 18.90 -9.23
N ILE A 296 -4.58 19.73 -10.26
CA ILE A 296 -4.52 19.31 -11.67
C ILE A 296 -3.07 19.40 -12.15
N ARG A 297 -2.52 18.29 -12.65
CA ARG A 297 -1.15 18.22 -13.18
C ARG A 297 -1.21 17.99 -14.69
N ARG A 298 -0.68 18.93 -15.49
CA ARG A 298 -0.68 18.87 -16.96
C ARG A 298 0.63 18.27 -17.49
N GLY A 299 0.96 17.04 -17.07
CA GLY A 299 2.17 16.31 -17.45
C GLY A 299 2.63 15.29 -16.41
N LYS A 300 3.70 14.54 -16.70
CA LYS A 300 4.42 13.70 -15.71
C LYS A 300 5.16 14.63 -14.75
N VAL A 301 4.88 14.52 -13.44
CA VAL A 301 5.59 15.25 -12.37
C VAL A 301 6.47 14.24 -11.62
N SER A 302 7.71 14.61 -11.28
CA SER A 302 8.60 13.74 -10.49
C SER A 302 8.22 13.76 -9.01
N TRP A 303 8.73 12.79 -8.25
CA TRP A 303 8.89 12.94 -6.80
C TRP A 303 10.12 13.85 -6.52
N PRO A 304 10.35 14.33 -5.27
CA PRO A 304 11.53 15.13 -4.93
C PRO A 304 12.85 14.42 -5.29
N LEU A 305 13.73 15.07 -6.05
CA LEU A 305 15.02 14.48 -6.46
C LEU A 305 15.83 13.98 -5.25
N GLY A 306 16.47 12.81 -5.40
CA GLY A 306 17.26 12.18 -4.33
C GLY A 306 16.45 11.50 -3.22
N PHE A 307 15.12 11.65 -3.17
CA PHE A 307 14.28 10.97 -2.16
C PHE A 307 14.32 9.44 -2.33
N ALA A 308 14.98 8.77 -1.39
CA ALA A 308 15.12 7.31 -1.35
C ALA A 308 14.01 6.61 -0.53
N GLY A 309 13.09 7.35 0.10
CA GLY A 309 12.12 6.81 1.05
C GLY A 309 11.07 5.86 0.44
N GLY A 310 10.86 5.90 -0.88
CA GLY A 310 9.97 4.98 -1.60
C GLY A 310 10.55 3.57 -1.80
N PHE A 311 11.86 3.40 -1.62
CA PHE A 311 12.52 2.12 -1.80
C PHE A 311 12.19 1.13 -0.68
N ASN A 312 12.03 -0.14 -1.02
CA ASN A 312 11.95 -1.22 -0.04
C ASN A 312 13.34 -1.76 0.27
N GLY A 313 13.73 -1.73 1.55
CA GLY A 313 15.04 -2.16 2.04
C GLY A 313 15.35 -3.66 1.91
N SER A 314 14.34 -4.54 1.80
CA SER A 314 14.57 -5.98 1.57
C SER A 314 14.67 -6.36 0.10
N MET A 315 14.35 -5.44 -0.82
CA MET A 315 14.50 -5.59 -2.26
C MET A 315 15.85 -5.01 -2.73
N THR A 316 16.35 -5.52 -3.85
CA THR A 316 17.63 -5.07 -4.43
C THR A 316 17.53 -3.72 -5.14
N GLY A 317 18.66 -3.11 -5.49
CA GLY A 317 18.70 -1.90 -6.31
C GLY A 317 17.96 -2.07 -7.64
N ILE A 318 18.23 -3.18 -8.34
CA ILE A 318 17.56 -3.56 -9.60
C ILE A 318 16.05 -3.73 -9.39
N GLU A 319 15.62 -4.40 -8.31
CA GLU A 319 14.20 -4.65 -8.05
C GLU A 319 13.42 -3.37 -7.74
N ASN A 320 14.05 -2.41 -7.05
CA ASN A 320 13.47 -1.10 -6.80
C ASN A 320 13.42 -0.25 -8.08
N ALA A 321 14.48 -0.23 -8.89
CA ALA A 321 14.47 0.44 -10.19
C ALA A 321 13.35 -0.11 -11.10
N ARG A 322 13.22 -1.45 -11.20
CA ARG A 322 12.13 -2.11 -11.95
C ARG A 322 10.74 -1.80 -11.40
N PHE A 323 10.56 -1.67 -10.08
CA PHE A 323 9.29 -1.26 -9.49
C PHE A 323 8.88 0.15 -9.93
N VAL A 324 9.82 1.11 -9.86
CA VAL A 324 9.53 2.50 -10.26
C VAL A 324 9.32 2.61 -11.77
N ALA A 325 10.10 1.92 -12.60
CA ALA A 325 9.87 1.85 -14.06
C ALA A 325 8.44 1.36 -14.39
N ARG A 326 8.02 0.23 -13.81
CA ARG A 326 6.67 -0.32 -13.98
C ARG A 326 5.56 0.63 -13.55
N MET A 327 5.76 1.36 -12.46
CA MET A 327 4.79 2.35 -11.96
C MET A 327 4.60 3.50 -12.95
N TYR A 328 5.68 4.02 -13.54
CA TYR A 328 5.62 5.13 -14.51
C TYR A 328 5.31 4.68 -15.95
N GLY A 329 5.36 3.38 -16.24
CA GLY A 329 5.10 2.82 -17.57
C GLY A 329 6.33 2.78 -18.50
N GLU A 330 7.52 2.91 -17.92
CA GLU A 330 8.79 2.84 -18.62
C GLU A 330 9.25 1.39 -18.81
N ASP A 331 10.08 1.17 -19.82
CA ASP A 331 10.78 -0.11 -20.02
C ASP A 331 11.68 -0.41 -18.80
N THR A 332 11.51 -1.59 -18.22
CA THR A 332 12.19 -1.99 -16.98
C THR A 332 13.68 -2.19 -17.14
N GLU A 333 14.12 -2.63 -18.31
CA GLU A 333 15.51 -2.98 -18.58
C GLU A 333 16.29 -1.74 -19.05
N ARG A 334 15.68 -0.88 -19.88
CA ARG A 334 16.20 0.47 -20.18
C ARG A 334 16.47 1.28 -18.91
N VAL A 335 15.54 1.23 -17.95
CA VAL A 335 15.70 1.95 -16.67
C VAL A 335 16.78 1.30 -15.80
N VAL A 336 16.86 -0.03 -15.74
CA VAL A 336 17.93 -0.72 -14.97
C VAL A 336 19.31 -0.42 -15.54
N GLU A 337 19.49 -0.52 -16.86
CA GLU A 337 20.76 -0.26 -17.55
C GLU A 337 21.26 1.16 -17.31
N PHE A 338 20.40 2.16 -17.51
CA PHE A 338 20.72 3.56 -17.22
C PHE A 338 21.09 3.77 -15.74
N VAL A 339 20.36 3.14 -14.81
CA VAL A 339 20.59 3.30 -13.37
C VAL A 339 21.89 2.63 -12.93
N GLU A 340 22.26 1.49 -13.51
CA GLU A 340 23.48 0.77 -13.19
C GLU A 340 24.74 1.55 -13.63
N ASP A 341 24.76 2.07 -14.88
CA ASP A 341 25.83 2.97 -15.33
C ASP A 341 25.84 4.30 -14.54
N PHE A 342 24.69 4.96 -14.40
CA PHE A 342 24.64 6.27 -13.77
C PHE A 342 25.12 6.22 -12.32
N SER A 343 24.62 5.27 -11.53
CA SER A 343 24.84 5.21 -10.07
C SER A 343 26.23 4.72 -9.67
N GLU A 344 26.95 4.03 -10.57
CA GLU A 344 28.28 3.45 -10.32
C GLU A 344 28.32 2.49 -9.11
N LEU A 345 27.21 1.79 -8.87
CA LEU A 345 27.04 0.88 -7.74
C LEU A 345 27.55 -0.56 -8.00
N GLY A 346 27.68 -0.94 -9.28
CA GLY A 346 28.15 -2.26 -9.71
C GLY A 346 27.40 -3.40 -9.03
N GLN A 347 28.12 -4.42 -8.54
CA GLN A 347 27.54 -5.59 -7.86
C GLN A 347 26.59 -5.23 -6.70
N SER A 348 26.73 -4.05 -6.08
CA SER A 348 25.80 -3.58 -5.03
C SER A 348 24.36 -3.51 -5.52
N MET A 349 24.12 -3.31 -6.83
CA MET A 349 22.79 -3.32 -7.46
C MET A 349 22.02 -4.62 -7.22
N GLN A 350 22.72 -5.73 -7.00
CA GLN A 350 22.16 -7.05 -6.69
C GLN A 350 21.95 -7.29 -5.18
N LEU A 351 22.44 -6.40 -4.30
CA LEU A 351 22.27 -6.48 -2.85
C LEU A 351 21.00 -5.74 -2.40
N PRO A 352 20.34 -6.17 -1.29
CA PRO A 352 19.21 -5.46 -0.71
C PRO A 352 19.57 -4.05 -0.25
N ILE A 353 18.67 -3.07 -0.46
CA ILE A 353 18.93 -1.65 -0.17
C ILE A 353 19.18 -1.37 1.33
N ASN A 354 18.77 -2.25 2.25
CA ASN A 354 19.08 -2.06 3.66
C ASN A 354 20.60 -2.08 3.96
N THR A 355 21.43 -2.73 3.12
CA THR A 355 22.91 -2.74 3.27
C THR A 355 23.59 -1.46 2.76
N TYR A 356 22.89 -0.63 1.99
CA TYR A 356 23.49 0.52 1.30
C TYR A 356 23.80 1.66 2.29
N SER A 357 24.91 2.37 2.07
CA SER A 357 25.17 3.65 2.74
C SER A 357 24.17 4.74 2.31
N SER A 358 24.11 5.85 3.04
CA SER A 358 23.33 7.04 2.67
C SER A 358 23.71 7.55 1.27
N GLY A 359 25.00 7.62 0.97
CA GLY A 359 25.51 7.98 -0.35
C GLY A 359 25.04 7.02 -1.45
N MET A 360 25.14 5.71 -1.24
CA MET A 360 24.66 4.71 -2.22
C MET A 360 23.14 4.82 -2.46
N LYS A 361 22.36 5.03 -1.41
CA LYS A 361 20.90 5.28 -1.50
C LYS A 361 20.58 6.53 -2.31
N ALA A 362 21.33 7.61 -2.10
CA ALA A 362 21.16 8.86 -2.85
C ALA A 362 21.56 8.72 -4.33
N ARG A 363 22.67 8.01 -4.65
CA ARG A 363 23.07 7.70 -6.03
C ARG A 363 21.99 6.90 -6.77
N LEU A 364 21.42 5.87 -6.13
CA LEU A 364 20.33 5.08 -6.69
C LEU A 364 19.06 5.93 -6.89
N ALA A 365 18.66 6.71 -5.88
CA ALA A 365 17.46 7.55 -5.96
C ALA A 365 17.56 8.60 -7.08
N PHE A 366 18.72 9.25 -7.22
CA PHE A 366 18.97 10.21 -8.30
C PHE A 366 18.97 9.52 -9.66
N GLY A 367 19.68 8.39 -9.81
CA GLY A 367 19.69 7.61 -11.06
C GLY A 367 18.29 7.18 -11.51
N VAL A 368 17.48 6.61 -10.61
CA VAL A 368 16.11 6.19 -10.90
C VAL A 368 15.22 7.37 -11.29
N SER A 369 15.43 8.56 -10.70
CA SER A 369 14.71 9.78 -11.09
C SER A 369 15.15 10.37 -12.44
N MET A 370 16.41 10.17 -12.85
CA MET A 370 16.92 10.63 -14.16
C MET A 370 16.62 9.65 -15.31
N ALA A 371 16.43 8.36 -15.01
CA ALA A 371 16.09 7.33 -16.01
C ALA A 371 14.71 7.54 -16.67
N ILE A 372 13.83 8.25 -15.98
CA ILE A 372 12.44 8.53 -16.36
C ILE A 372 12.36 9.96 -16.88
N ASP A 373 11.59 10.17 -17.95
CA ASP A 373 11.35 11.48 -18.52
C ASP A 373 10.09 12.11 -17.90
N PHE A 374 10.26 13.25 -17.24
CA PHE A 374 9.20 14.01 -16.59
C PHE A 374 8.98 15.34 -17.30
N SER A 375 7.73 15.77 -17.40
CA SER A 375 7.40 17.13 -17.87
C SER A 375 7.83 18.17 -16.81
N TYR A 376 7.78 17.82 -15.51
CA TYR A 376 8.21 18.64 -14.37
C TYR A 376 9.08 17.86 -13.38
N TYR A 377 10.27 18.37 -13.07
CA TYR A 377 11.15 17.89 -12.01
C TYR A 377 10.99 18.71 -10.74
N LEU A 378 10.85 18.04 -9.60
CA LEU A 378 10.70 18.66 -8.27
C LEU A 378 11.99 18.52 -7.46
N ILE A 379 12.51 19.63 -6.91
CA ILE A 379 13.78 19.67 -6.17
C ILE A 379 13.59 20.25 -4.76
N ASP A 380 13.88 19.47 -3.72
CA ASP A 380 13.84 19.88 -2.30
C ASP A 380 15.29 20.00 -1.82
N GLU A 381 15.86 21.20 -2.00
CA GLU A 381 17.30 21.46 -1.95
C GLU A 381 18.13 20.69 -3.00
N ILE A 382 19.35 21.17 -3.28
CA ILE A 382 20.36 20.31 -3.93
C ILE A 382 21.04 19.50 -2.83
N THR A 383 20.43 18.37 -2.46
CA THR A 383 21.06 17.40 -1.56
C THR A 383 22.45 17.03 -2.07
N ALA A 384 23.45 16.99 -1.20
CA ALA A 384 24.84 16.70 -1.58
C ALA A 384 25.02 15.20 -1.92
N VAL A 385 24.73 14.82 -3.17
CA VAL A 385 24.80 13.42 -3.62
C VAL A 385 26.24 13.00 -3.90
N GLY A 386 26.91 12.44 -2.88
CA GLY A 386 28.19 11.75 -3.04
C GLY A 386 29.41 12.68 -3.07
N ASP A 387 30.37 12.35 -3.95
CA ASP A 387 31.63 13.08 -4.13
C ASP A 387 31.53 14.10 -5.28
N ASP A 388 32.50 15.00 -5.40
CA ASP A 388 32.51 16.05 -6.43
C ASP A 388 32.56 15.53 -7.87
N ARG A 389 32.98 14.27 -8.10
CA ARG A 389 32.92 13.63 -9.42
C ARG A 389 31.49 13.18 -9.73
N PHE A 390 30.83 12.52 -8.78
CA PHE A 390 29.42 12.13 -8.91
C PHE A 390 28.51 13.36 -9.03
N LYS A 391 28.79 14.44 -8.29
CA LYS A 391 28.07 15.71 -8.36
C LYS A 391 28.10 16.33 -9.76
N ARG A 392 29.26 16.33 -10.43
CA ARG A 392 29.36 16.77 -11.84
C ARG A 392 28.55 15.88 -12.78
N LYS A 393 28.59 14.56 -12.60
CA LYS A 393 27.77 13.59 -13.37
C LYS A 393 26.26 13.87 -13.19
N CYS A 394 25.82 14.20 -11.97
CA CYS A 394 24.46 14.67 -11.71
C CYS A 394 24.14 15.98 -12.45
N ASP A 395 25.00 17.01 -12.31
CA ASP A 395 24.81 18.30 -12.97
C ASP A 395 24.72 18.15 -14.50
N GLU A 396 25.62 17.40 -15.13
CA GLU A 396 25.65 17.18 -16.59
C GLU A 396 24.40 16.47 -17.13
N VAL A 397 23.93 15.44 -16.44
CA VAL A 397 22.68 14.73 -16.80
C VAL A 397 21.47 15.62 -16.55
N PHE A 398 21.47 16.38 -15.45
CA PHE A 398 20.38 17.27 -15.10
C PHE A 398 20.24 18.45 -16.08
N GLN A 399 21.34 19.09 -16.52
CA GLN A 399 21.30 20.15 -17.55
C GLN A 399 20.57 19.66 -18.82
N LYS A 400 20.93 18.47 -19.33
CA LYS A 400 20.30 17.88 -20.53
C LYS A 400 18.81 17.59 -20.35
N LYS A 401 18.35 17.30 -19.14
CA LYS A 401 16.92 17.11 -18.86
C LYS A 401 16.16 18.43 -18.87
N ILE A 402 16.70 19.49 -18.27
CA ILE A 402 16.00 20.79 -18.16
C ILE A 402 15.95 21.60 -19.47
N GLU A 403 16.65 21.16 -20.52
CA GLU A 403 16.43 21.63 -21.90
C GLU A 403 15.02 21.25 -22.43
N THR A 404 14.46 20.14 -21.94
CA THR A 404 13.16 19.59 -22.39
C THR A 404 12.07 19.61 -21.31
N SER A 405 12.45 19.65 -20.04
CA SER A 405 11.58 19.57 -18.87
C SER A 405 11.61 20.85 -18.03
N LYS A 406 10.57 21.11 -17.24
CA LYS A 406 10.52 22.26 -16.31
C LYS A 406 10.92 21.88 -14.88
N ILE A 407 11.33 22.87 -14.09
CA ILE A 407 11.78 22.70 -12.70
C ILE A 407 10.83 23.44 -11.75
N ILE A 408 10.47 22.80 -10.64
CA ILE A 408 9.94 23.47 -9.44
C ILE A 408 10.93 23.20 -8.30
N MET A 409 11.52 24.25 -7.74
CA MET A 409 12.66 24.15 -6.81
C MET A 409 12.42 24.88 -5.48
N ILE A 410 12.63 24.18 -4.38
CA ILE A 410 12.94 24.77 -3.07
C ILE A 410 14.46 24.77 -2.91
N SER A 411 15.03 25.89 -2.46
CA SER A 411 16.45 26.00 -2.15
C SER A 411 16.72 27.17 -1.20
N HIS A 412 17.71 27.01 -0.32
CA HIS A 412 18.26 28.10 0.48
C HIS A 412 19.37 28.90 -0.23
N SER A 413 19.82 28.44 -1.40
CA SER A 413 20.86 29.10 -2.20
C SER A 413 20.24 30.02 -3.26
N ILE A 414 20.27 31.34 -3.00
CA ILE A 414 19.81 32.37 -3.95
C ILE A 414 20.59 32.28 -5.28
N ALA A 415 21.88 31.95 -5.25
CA ALA A 415 22.68 31.73 -6.45
C ALA A 415 22.20 30.54 -7.30
N THR A 416 21.69 29.49 -6.65
CA THR A 416 21.07 28.34 -7.33
C THR A 416 19.72 28.72 -7.91
N ILE A 417 18.89 29.43 -7.16
CA ILE A 417 17.58 29.94 -7.61
C ILE A 417 17.74 30.78 -8.88
N ARG A 418 18.62 31.79 -8.85
CA ARG A 418 18.94 32.67 -9.99
C ARG A 418 19.48 31.94 -11.22
N LYS A 419 20.21 30.82 -11.02
CA LYS A 419 20.74 30.01 -12.14
C LYS A 419 19.65 29.22 -12.87
N PHE A 420 18.60 28.79 -12.17
CA PHE A 420 17.67 27.77 -12.69
C PHE A 420 16.22 28.25 -12.89
N CYS A 421 15.75 29.23 -12.12
CA CYS A 421 14.35 29.69 -12.11
C CYS A 421 14.20 31.05 -12.80
N GLN A 422 13.10 31.26 -13.52
CA GLN A 422 12.76 32.56 -14.12
C GLN A 422 11.66 33.28 -13.35
N SER A 423 10.86 32.53 -12.58
CA SER A 423 9.74 33.03 -11.76
C SER A 423 9.83 32.49 -10.33
N GLY A 424 9.07 33.08 -9.41
CA GLY A 424 9.08 32.66 -8.01
C GLY A 424 7.71 32.76 -7.34
N CYS A 425 7.42 31.79 -6.49
CA CYS A 425 6.34 31.85 -5.52
C CYS A 425 6.93 32.15 -4.14
N PHE A 426 6.46 33.20 -3.48
CA PHE A 426 6.79 33.49 -2.08
C PHE A 426 5.68 32.99 -1.17
N MET A 427 6.05 32.22 -0.14
CA MET A 427 5.14 31.59 0.81
C MET A 427 5.27 32.23 2.19
N ASP A 428 4.16 32.80 2.67
CA ASP A 428 4.09 33.48 3.96
C ASP A 428 2.69 33.31 4.59
N ASP A 429 2.68 33.02 5.89
CA ASP A 429 1.48 32.72 6.71
C ASP A 429 0.42 31.83 6.00
N GLY A 430 0.88 30.71 5.42
CA GLY A 430 0.05 29.74 4.69
C GLY A 430 -0.44 30.19 3.30
N ARG A 431 -0.21 31.45 2.92
CA ARG A 431 -0.56 32.01 1.60
C ARG A 431 0.62 31.92 0.64
N LEU A 432 0.30 31.88 -0.65
CA LEU A 432 1.30 31.85 -1.72
C LEU A 432 1.08 33.00 -2.70
N TYR A 433 2.13 33.78 -2.93
CA TYR A 433 2.16 34.93 -3.82
C TYR A 433 3.07 34.61 -5.01
N TYR A 434 2.50 34.56 -6.22
CA TYR A 434 3.25 34.31 -7.45
C TYR A 434 3.80 35.61 -8.06
N TYR A 435 5.06 35.57 -8.49
CA TYR A 435 5.76 36.64 -9.19
C TYR A 435 6.32 36.09 -10.51
N GLU A 436 6.09 36.82 -11.62
CA GLU A 436 6.58 36.42 -12.94
C GLU A 436 8.11 36.43 -13.04
N ASP A 437 8.76 37.31 -12.28
CA ASP A 437 10.21 37.44 -12.13
C ASP A 437 10.67 36.84 -10.79
N VAL A 438 11.75 36.05 -10.84
CA VAL A 438 12.39 35.45 -9.67
C VAL A 438 13.03 36.50 -8.74
N GLU A 439 13.54 37.62 -9.26
CA GLU A 439 14.16 38.66 -8.42
C GLU A 439 13.13 39.36 -7.53
N ALA A 440 11.93 39.64 -8.05
CA ALA A 440 10.83 40.19 -7.25
C ALA A 440 10.40 39.23 -6.11
N ALA A 441 10.42 37.92 -6.34
CA ALA A 441 10.18 36.92 -5.31
C ALA A 441 11.34 36.82 -4.28
N ILE A 442 12.59 36.97 -4.73
CA ILE A 442 13.77 37.02 -3.85
C ILE A 442 13.69 38.27 -2.96
N GLU A 443 13.37 39.44 -3.51
CA GLU A 443 13.18 40.66 -2.73
C GLU A 443 12.07 40.52 -1.69
N ALA A 444 10.90 39.98 -2.06
CA ALA A 444 9.82 39.71 -1.11
C ALA A 444 10.29 38.77 0.02
N HIS A 445 11.06 37.73 -0.32
CA HIS A 445 11.63 36.80 0.65
C HIS A 445 12.64 37.47 1.60
N THR A 446 13.55 38.31 1.10
CA THR A 446 14.54 39.04 1.91
C THR A 446 13.89 40.09 2.81
N ARG A 447 12.90 40.85 2.32
CA ARG A 447 12.12 41.83 3.11
C ARG A 447 11.31 41.18 4.23
N ALA A 448 11.01 39.88 4.13
CA ALA A 448 10.39 39.09 5.19
C ALA A 448 11.40 38.37 6.11
N GLN A 449 12.71 38.53 5.90
CA GLN A 449 13.76 38.01 6.78
C GLN A 449 14.42 39.10 7.64
N SER A 450 14.40 40.35 7.16
CA SER A 450 14.61 41.56 7.97
C SER A 450 13.45 41.83 8.92
#